data_AF-A0A250KNS1-F1
#
_entry.id   AF-A0A250KNS1-F1
#
_cell.length_a   1.000
_cell.length_b   1.000
_cell.length_c   1.000
_cell.angle_alpha   90.00
_cell.angle_beta   90.00
_cell.angle_gamma   90.00
#
_symmetry.space_group_name_H-M   'P 1'
#
loop_
_entity.id
_entity.type
_entity.pdbx_description
1 polymer ?
#
loop_
_entity_poly.entity_id
_entity_poly.type
_entity_poly.pdbx_seq_one_letter_code
_entity_poly.pdbx_strand_id
1 'polypeptide(L)'
;MSDPVGCLSALGDGWNLSAPGVCVDGGATAASNWFAERPHVLQAFLASLFTWGMTALGAALVFFAKRVNQKQLDAMLGFSAGVMLAASYWSLLAPAIDLSEGYGRFAWFPAAMGFALGALALSLSDRLMPHFQLGAAMQAEEGAVTTWRRTMLLVLAITLHNIPEGLAVGVAFGAVACDPGTAGPGAAVALAIGIGLQNFPEGAAVAMPLRRVGWPRFRSFWYGQLSAVVEPVAAVVGAAAVTVCFPIMPYALAFAAGAMIYVVIAAVIPESRQRGNTNVATLGAILGFIVMLILDVALA
;
A
#
# COMPACT_ATOMS: atom_id res chain seq x y z
N MET A 1 48.96 -7.87 -1.38
CA MET A 1 48.44 -6.90 -2.36
C MET A 1 47.32 -7.59 -3.10
N SER A 2 46.10 -7.11 -2.87
CA SER A 2 44.82 -7.64 -3.29
C SER A 2 44.52 -7.28 -4.74
N ASP A 3 44.22 -8.28 -5.56
CA ASP A 3 43.46 -8.12 -6.79
C ASP A 3 42.00 -8.45 -6.49
N PRO A 4 41.07 -7.49 -6.60
CA PRO A 4 39.65 -7.80 -6.66
C PRO A 4 39.07 -7.46 -8.04
N VAL A 5 38.27 -8.41 -8.52
CA VAL A 5 37.24 -8.26 -9.55
C VAL A 5 37.75 -8.18 -11.00
N GLY A 6 37.76 -9.36 -11.62
CA GLY A 6 37.77 -9.52 -13.05
C GLY A 6 36.63 -8.72 -13.69
N CYS A 7 37.03 -7.68 -14.41
CA CYS A 7 36.23 -7.07 -15.46
C CYS A 7 36.04 -8.14 -16.54
N LEU A 8 34.95 -8.90 -16.47
CA LEU A 8 34.60 -9.91 -17.47
C LEU A 8 34.42 -9.21 -18.82
N SER A 9 35.45 -9.38 -19.64
CA SER A 9 35.45 -9.18 -21.08
C SER A 9 34.43 -10.11 -21.73
N ALA A 10 33.41 -9.55 -22.36
CA ALA A 10 32.93 -9.92 -23.71
C ALA A 10 31.54 -9.32 -23.93
N LEU A 11 31.53 -8.15 -24.59
CA LEU A 11 30.39 -7.65 -25.33
C LEU A 11 30.17 -8.57 -26.54
N GLY A 12 28.97 -9.15 -26.64
CA GLY A 12 28.42 -9.71 -27.88
C GLY A 12 27.20 -8.89 -28.28
N ASP A 13 27.43 -7.98 -29.23
CA ASP A 13 26.53 -7.32 -30.19
C ASP A 13 25.12 -6.85 -29.76
N GLY A 14 24.99 -5.51 -29.72
CA GLY A 14 23.76 -4.79 -30.07
C GLY A 14 23.24 -3.85 -28.99
N TRP A 15 23.19 -2.56 -29.32
CA TRP A 15 22.63 -1.43 -28.55
C TRP A 15 23.61 -0.70 -27.61
N ASN A 16 24.53 0.03 -28.23
CA ASN A 16 25.42 0.98 -27.57
C ASN A 16 24.75 2.37 -27.48
N LEU A 17 24.23 2.73 -26.31
CA LEU A 17 23.94 4.11 -25.89
C LEU A 17 24.87 4.48 -24.73
N SER A 18 26.17 4.57 -25.02
CA SER A 18 27.17 5.07 -24.08
C SER A 18 27.08 6.60 -23.92
N ALA A 19 26.26 7.06 -22.97
CA ALA A 19 26.63 8.21 -22.15
C ALA A 19 27.65 7.74 -21.10
N PRO A 20 28.61 8.60 -20.70
CA PRO A 20 29.80 8.18 -19.96
C PRO A 20 29.45 7.72 -18.55
N GLY A 21 30.25 6.76 -18.06
CA GLY A 21 30.13 6.10 -16.76
C GLY A 21 29.65 6.99 -15.64
N VAL A 22 28.41 6.77 -15.23
CA VAL A 22 27.97 7.03 -13.86
C VAL A 22 28.32 5.78 -13.08
N CYS A 23 29.50 5.75 -12.48
CA CYS A 23 29.75 4.87 -11.36
C CYS A 23 28.82 5.35 -10.24
N VAL A 24 27.70 4.66 -10.05
CA VAL A 24 26.88 4.88 -8.85
C VAL A 24 27.74 4.43 -7.68
N ASP A 25 28.12 5.38 -6.82
CA ASP A 25 28.98 5.15 -5.67
C ASP A 25 28.55 3.91 -4.87
N GLY A 26 29.54 3.12 -4.42
CA GLY A 26 29.35 1.84 -3.73
C GLY A 26 28.49 1.84 -2.45
N GLY A 27 27.93 2.98 -2.06
CA GLY A 27 26.97 3.11 -0.97
C GLY A 27 25.53 2.70 -1.34
N ALA A 28 25.08 2.99 -2.56
CA ALA A 28 23.75 2.56 -3.02
C ALA A 28 23.70 1.03 -3.20
N THR A 29 24.80 0.46 -3.70
CA THR A 29 24.98 -0.99 -3.83
C THR A 29 25.17 -1.65 -2.46
N ALA A 30 25.86 -1.02 -1.51
CA ALA A 30 25.98 -1.55 -0.16
C ALA A 30 24.63 -1.62 0.57
N ALA A 31 23.79 -0.58 0.45
CA ALA A 31 22.46 -0.57 1.06
C ALA A 31 21.50 -1.57 0.41
N SER A 32 21.50 -1.66 -0.93
CA SER A 32 20.68 -2.65 -1.64
C SER A 32 21.10 -4.07 -1.31
N ASN A 33 22.40 -4.35 -1.26
CA ASN A 33 22.93 -5.67 -0.91
C ASN A 33 22.61 -6.02 0.55
N TRP A 34 22.79 -5.06 1.47
CA TRP A 34 22.44 -5.25 2.87
C TRP A 34 20.97 -5.60 3.06
N PHE A 35 20.07 -4.99 2.29
CA PHE A 35 18.63 -5.26 2.35
C PHE A 35 18.29 -6.62 1.74
N ALA A 36 18.86 -6.94 0.58
CA ALA A 36 18.66 -8.21 -0.12
C ALA A 36 19.12 -9.42 0.72
N GLU A 37 20.15 -9.25 1.55
CA GLU A 37 20.65 -10.31 2.46
C GLU A 37 19.79 -10.54 3.71
N ARG A 38 18.76 -9.71 3.97
CA ARG A 38 17.89 -9.87 5.15
C ARG A 38 16.85 -10.97 4.94
N PRO A 39 16.39 -11.63 6.02
CA PRO A 39 15.22 -12.50 5.96
C PRO A 39 14.01 -11.77 5.37
N HIS A 40 13.22 -12.44 4.54
CA HIS A 40 12.09 -11.82 3.84
C HIS A 40 11.03 -11.21 4.77
N VAL A 41 10.83 -11.79 5.96
CA VAL A 41 9.96 -11.21 7.01
C VAL A 41 10.52 -9.88 7.52
N LEU A 42 11.85 -9.75 7.63
CA LEU A 42 12.50 -8.49 8.01
C LEU A 42 12.44 -7.48 6.86
N GLN A 43 12.57 -7.91 5.61
CA GLN A 43 12.35 -7.04 4.44
C GLN A 43 10.93 -6.47 4.43
N ALA A 44 9.91 -7.33 4.63
CA ALA A 44 8.51 -6.92 4.75
C ALA A 44 8.28 -5.93 5.89
N PHE A 45 8.89 -6.16 7.06
CA PHE A 45 8.81 -5.25 8.20
C PHE A 45 9.46 -3.89 7.90
N LEU A 46 10.65 -3.86 7.30
CA LEU A 46 11.33 -2.61 6.94
C LEU A 46 10.58 -1.85 5.84
N ALA A 47 10.07 -2.56 4.83
CA ALA A 47 9.25 -1.97 3.77
C ALA A 47 7.95 -1.38 4.33
N SER A 48 7.29 -2.06 5.26
CA SER A 48 6.08 -1.53 5.91
C SER A 48 6.34 -0.42 6.94
N LEU A 49 7.51 -0.39 7.57
CA LEU A 49 7.95 0.79 8.32
C LEU A 49 8.14 2.00 7.40
N PHE A 50 8.61 1.79 6.17
CA PHE A 50 8.68 2.84 5.16
C PHE A 50 7.29 3.32 4.75
N THR A 51 6.33 2.43 4.44
CA THR A 51 4.96 2.82 4.06
C THR A 51 4.25 3.54 5.21
N TRP A 52 4.35 3.03 6.44
CA TRP A 52 3.85 3.71 7.63
C TRP A 52 4.51 5.08 7.85
N GLY A 53 5.83 5.16 7.61
CA GLY A 53 6.59 6.40 7.64
C GLY A 53 6.06 7.44 6.65
N MET A 54 5.65 7.02 5.45
CA MET A 54 5.02 7.91 4.47
C MET A 54 3.65 8.42 4.93
N THR A 55 2.85 7.58 5.61
CA THR A 55 1.61 8.03 6.27
C THR A 55 1.91 9.07 7.35
N ALA A 56 2.94 8.84 8.16
CA ALA A 56 3.38 9.81 9.17
C ALA A 56 3.84 11.13 8.52
N LEU A 57 4.57 11.07 7.41
CA LEU A 57 4.98 12.26 6.65
C LEU A 57 3.78 13.04 6.10
N GLY A 58 2.78 12.34 5.57
CA GLY A 58 1.52 12.96 5.13
C GLY A 58 0.77 13.63 6.29
N ALA A 59 0.67 12.94 7.43
CA ALA A 59 0.06 13.46 8.64
C ALA A 59 0.81 14.67 9.21
N ALA A 60 2.14 14.76 9.02
CA ALA A 60 2.97 15.86 9.51
C ALA A 60 2.66 17.22 8.86
N LEU A 61 1.90 17.25 7.75
CA LEU A 61 1.42 18.50 7.14
C LEU A 61 0.66 19.40 8.12
N VAL A 62 0.05 18.83 9.18
CA VAL A 62 -0.66 19.59 10.22
C VAL A 62 0.22 20.54 11.03
N PHE A 63 1.54 20.32 11.03
CA PHE A 63 2.50 21.21 11.69
C PHE A 63 2.74 22.49 10.88
N PHE A 64 2.67 22.39 9.55
CA PHE A 64 2.92 23.50 8.63
C PHE A 64 1.63 24.23 8.23
N ALA A 65 0.51 23.50 8.10
CA ALA A 65 -0.75 24.03 7.61
C ALA A 65 -1.91 23.75 8.57
N LYS A 66 -2.76 24.77 8.80
CA LYS A 66 -4.06 24.60 9.50
C LYS A 66 -5.17 24.15 8.55
N ARG A 67 -5.05 24.48 7.27
CA ARG A 67 -5.99 24.14 6.20
C ARG A 67 -5.19 23.78 4.95
N VAL A 68 -5.66 22.76 4.23
CA VAL A 68 -5.17 22.41 2.88
C VAL A 68 -6.33 22.67 1.92
N ASN A 69 -6.04 23.00 0.67
CA ASN A 69 -7.11 23.21 -0.30
C ASN A 69 -7.89 21.90 -0.48
N GLN A 70 -9.22 21.96 -0.47
CA GLN A 70 -10.02 20.76 -0.65
C GLN A 70 -9.76 20.08 -1.99
N LYS A 71 -9.53 20.87 -3.05
CA LYS A 71 -9.16 20.35 -4.37
C LYS A 71 -7.89 19.52 -4.33
N GLN A 72 -6.89 19.95 -3.54
CA GLN A 72 -5.64 19.20 -3.39
C GLN A 72 -5.88 17.88 -2.65
N LEU A 73 -6.70 17.90 -1.59
CA LEU A 73 -6.99 16.68 -0.84
C LEU A 73 -7.76 15.65 -1.69
N ASP A 74 -8.74 16.12 -2.46
CA ASP A 74 -9.52 15.27 -3.37
C ASP A 74 -8.64 14.73 -4.51
N ALA A 75 -7.68 15.53 -5.00
CA ALA A 75 -6.67 15.08 -5.97
C ALA A 75 -5.77 13.99 -5.39
N MET A 76 -5.30 14.17 -4.15
CA MET A 76 -4.43 13.24 -3.43
C MET A 76 -5.15 11.92 -3.15
N LEU A 77 -6.42 11.95 -2.70
CA LEU A 77 -7.23 10.75 -2.53
C LEU A 77 -7.53 10.05 -3.87
N GLY A 78 -7.77 10.83 -4.93
CA GLY A 78 -7.87 10.30 -6.29
C GLY A 78 -6.60 9.56 -6.69
N PHE A 79 -5.43 10.18 -6.48
CA PHE A 79 -4.12 9.57 -6.72
C PHE A 79 -3.97 8.25 -5.97
N SER A 80 -4.36 8.18 -4.70
CA SER A 80 -4.35 6.92 -3.94
C SER A 80 -5.20 5.83 -4.58
N ALA A 81 -6.45 6.14 -4.92
CA ALA A 81 -7.31 5.17 -5.62
C ALA A 81 -6.66 4.65 -6.92
N GLY A 82 -6.00 5.53 -7.68
CA GLY A 82 -5.28 5.16 -8.90
C GLY A 82 -4.15 4.16 -8.65
N VAL A 83 -3.27 4.49 -7.69
CA VAL A 83 -2.15 3.61 -7.31
C VAL A 83 -2.65 2.25 -6.86
N MET A 84 -3.67 2.23 -5.99
CA MET A 84 -4.20 0.99 -5.45
C MET A 84 -4.87 0.10 -6.50
N LEU A 85 -5.59 0.68 -7.46
CA LEU A 85 -6.18 -0.08 -8.57
C LEU A 85 -5.12 -0.77 -9.40
N ALA A 86 -4.06 -0.04 -9.77
CA ALA A 86 -2.95 -0.58 -10.54
C ALA A 86 -2.20 -1.66 -9.74
N ALA A 87 -1.82 -1.37 -8.50
CA ALA A 87 -1.12 -2.31 -7.62
C ALA A 87 -1.90 -3.60 -7.39
N SER A 88 -3.22 -3.49 -7.21
CA SER A 88 -4.10 -4.66 -7.04
C SER A 88 -4.07 -5.60 -8.23
N TYR A 89 -3.96 -5.07 -9.45
CA TYR A 89 -3.90 -5.90 -10.65
C TYR A 89 -2.47 -6.40 -10.91
N TRP A 90 -1.53 -5.50 -11.17
CA TRP A 90 -0.19 -5.88 -11.64
C TRP A 90 0.67 -6.53 -10.56
N SER A 91 0.66 -5.99 -9.35
CA SER A 91 1.59 -6.44 -8.31
C SER A 91 1.01 -7.55 -7.42
N LEU A 92 -0.30 -7.85 -7.55
CA LEU A 92 -0.98 -8.86 -6.73
C LEU A 92 -1.75 -9.87 -7.56
N LEU A 93 -2.77 -9.45 -8.33
CA LEU A 93 -3.66 -10.38 -9.02
C LEU A 93 -3.00 -11.10 -10.20
N ALA A 94 -2.19 -10.42 -11.00
CA ALA A 94 -1.46 -11.03 -12.12
C ALA A 94 -0.46 -12.10 -11.61
N PRO A 95 0.42 -11.80 -10.63
CA PRO A 95 1.27 -12.81 -10.01
C PRO A 95 0.49 -13.98 -9.40
N ALA A 96 -0.69 -13.73 -8.81
CA ALA A 96 -1.54 -14.80 -8.30
C ALA A 96 -2.05 -15.76 -9.40
N ILE A 97 -2.33 -15.23 -10.60
CA ILE A 97 -2.75 -16.02 -11.76
C ILE A 97 -1.57 -16.82 -12.31
N ASP A 98 -0.41 -16.20 -12.44
CA ASP A 98 0.81 -16.85 -12.95
C ASP A 98 1.26 -18.00 -12.04
N LEU A 99 1.21 -17.80 -10.71
CA LEU A 99 1.47 -18.86 -9.72
C LEU A 99 0.41 -19.98 -9.74
N SER A 100 -0.72 -19.76 -10.38
CA SER A 100 -1.80 -20.74 -10.50
C SER A 100 -1.73 -21.57 -11.80
N GLU A 101 -0.73 -21.37 -12.67
CA GLU A 101 -0.58 -22.10 -13.94
C GLU A 101 -0.55 -23.62 -13.75
N GLY A 102 -0.01 -24.10 -12.62
CA GLY A 102 0.01 -25.53 -12.26
C GLY A 102 -1.38 -26.18 -12.13
N TYR A 103 -2.45 -25.38 -12.02
CA TYR A 103 -3.85 -25.86 -12.00
C TYR A 103 -4.43 -26.08 -13.42
N GLY A 104 -3.66 -25.82 -14.48
CA GLY A 104 -4.08 -25.96 -15.87
C GLY A 104 -5.32 -25.12 -16.18
N ARG A 105 -6.39 -25.73 -16.71
CA ARG A 105 -7.65 -25.03 -17.02
C ARG A 105 -8.33 -24.35 -15.82
N PHE A 106 -7.92 -24.69 -14.60
CA PHE A 106 -8.47 -24.13 -13.35
C PHE A 106 -7.55 -23.08 -12.71
N ALA A 107 -6.55 -22.54 -13.43
CA ALA A 107 -5.66 -21.48 -12.93
C ALA A 107 -6.41 -20.21 -12.45
N TRP A 108 -7.62 -19.96 -12.97
CA TRP A 108 -8.47 -18.86 -12.49
C TRP A 108 -9.03 -19.08 -11.08
N PHE A 109 -9.08 -20.32 -10.58
CA PHE A 109 -9.79 -20.66 -9.35
C PHE A 109 -9.11 -20.11 -8.09
N PRO A 110 -7.78 -20.27 -7.87
CA PRO A 110 -7.12 -19.69 -6.70
C PRO A 110 -7.25 -18.17 -6.65
N ALA A 111 -7.03 -17.51 -7.79
CA ALA A 111 -7.15 -16.06 -7.90
C ALA A 111 -8.60 -15.59 -7.63
N ALA A 112 -9.61 -16.19 -8.25
CA ALA A 112 -11.00 -15.81 -8.03
C ALA A 112 -11.45 -16.05 -6.59
N MET A 113 -11.07 -17.18 -6.00
CA MET A 113 -11.43 -17.52 -4.62
C MET A 113 -10.76 -16.58 -3.61
N GLY A 114 -9.44 -16.38 -3.73
CA GLY A 114 -8.70 -15.46 -2.86
C GLY A 114 -9.28 -14.05 -2.94
N PHE A 115 -9.47 -13.53 -4.16
CA PHE A 115 -10.05 -12.21 -4.40
C PHE A 115 -11.44 -12.05 -3.77
N ALA A 116 -12.33 -13.02 -3.96
CA ALA A 116 -13.67 -13.00 -3.39
C ALA A 116 -13.63 -13.02 -1.85
N LEU A 117 -12.76 -13.84 -1.25
CA LEU A 117 -12.60 -13.93 0.20
C LEU A 117 -12.03 -12.62 0.79
N GLY A 118 -11.06 -12.00 0.11
CA GLY A 118 -10.50 -10.71 0.51
C GLY A 118 -11.53 -9.59 0.51
N ALA A 119 -12.28 -9.48 -0.60
CA ALA A 119 -13.36 -8.50 -0.72
C ALA A 119 -14.47 -8.76 0.31
N LEU A 120 -14.84 -10.03 0.54
CA LEU A 120 -15.84 -10.40 1.53
C LEU A 120 -15.39 -10.11 2.96
N ALA A 121 -14.12 -10.38 3.29
CA ALA A 121 -13.57 -10.12 4.61
C ALA A 121 -13.65 -8.63 4.97
N LEU A 122 -13.25 -7.75 4.04
CA LEU A 122 -13.34 -6.30 4.26
C LEU A 122 -14.79 -5.80 4.24
N SER A 123 -15.63 -6.35 3.36
CA SER A 123 -17.07 -6.05 3.36
C SER A 123 -17.76 -6.42 4.67
N LEU A 124 -17.38 -7.53 5.28
CA LEU A 124 -17.88 -7.93 6.59
C LEU A 124 -17.34 -7.00 7.68
N SER A 125 -16.04 -6.67 7.64
CA SER A 125 -15.42 -5.70 8.56
C SER A 125 -16.16 -4.35 8.55
N ASP A 126 -16.50 -3.83 7.36
CA ASP A 126 -17.24 -2.59 7.18
C ASP A 126 -18.66 -2.66 7.74
N ARG A 127 -19.34 -3.82 7.64
CA ARG A 127 -20.68 -4.03 8.22
C ARG A 127 -20.66 -4.18 9.75
N LEU A 128 -19.56 -4.66 10.30
CA LEU A 128 -19.38 -4.82 11.75
C LEU A 128 -18.99 -3.51 12.44
N MET A 129 -18.27 -2.61 11.75
CA MET A 129 -17.88 -1.30 12.28
C MET A 129 -19.02 -0.49 12.93
N PRO A 130 -20.22 -0.34 12.30
CA PRO A 130 -21.36 0.33 12.94
C PRO A 130 -21.84 -0.35 14.22
N HIS A 131 -21.76 -1.70 14.28
CA HIS A 131 -22.29 -2.49 15.40
C HIS A 131 -21.43 -2.39 16.65
N PHE A 132 -20.09 -2.30 16.53
CA PHE A 132 -19.20 -2.05 17.67
C PHE A 132 -19.47 -0.71 18.39
N GLN A 133 -20.25 0.17 17.77
CA GLN A 133 -20.59 1.50 18.32
C GLN A 133 -22.06 1.63 18.70
N LEU A 134 -22.93 0.66 18.35
CA LEU A 134 -24.29 0.58 18.91
C LEU A 134 -24.29 0.09 20.37
N GLY A 135 -23.26 -0.63 20.82
CA GLY A 135 -23.05 -0.93 22.25
C GLY A 135 -22.65 0.29 23.10
N ALA A 136 -22.15 1.35 22.46
CA ALA A 136 -21.84 2.63 23.11
C ALA A 136 -22.96 3.67 22.95
N ALA A 137 -24.10 3.29 22.34
CA ALA A 137 -25.18 4.19 21.98
C ALA A 137 -26.25 4.38 23.07
N MET A 138 -26.05 3.87 24.30
CA MET A 138 -27.06 4.02 25.36
C MET A 138 -26.89 5.26 26.25
N GLN A 139 -25.83 6.06 26.13
CA GLN A 139 -25.66 7.26 26.96
C GLN A 139 -24.84 8.34 26.26
N ALA A 140 -25.46 9.30 25.59
CA ALA A 140 -24.99 10.71 25.53
C ALA A 140 -25.88 11.58 24.64
N GLU A 141 -26.28 12.72 25.18
CA GLU A 141 -27.13 13.76 24.61
C GLU A 141 -26.54 14.49 23.39
N GLU A 142 -27.44 15.19 22.69
CA GLU A 142 -27.33 15.83 21.38
C GLU A 142 -26.28 16.94 21.28
N GLY A 143 -25.68 17.08 20.09
CA GLY A 143 -25.02 18.33 19.64
C GLY A 143 -23.53 18.22 19.32
N ALA A 144 -22.68 17.92 20.30
CA ALA A 144 -21.21 17.92 20.13
C ALA A 144 -20.62 16.56 19.73
N VAL A 145 -21.35 15.48 19.96
CA VAL A 145 -20.91 14.08 19.80
C VAL A 145 -20.82 13.66 18.32
N THR A 146 -21.48 14.40 17.42
CA THR A 146 -21.58 14.07 15.98
C THR A 146 -20.25 14.25 15.23
N THR A 147 -19.48 15.29 15.54
CA THR A 147 -18.20 15.58 14.88
C THR A 147 -17.11 14.62 15.36
N TRP A 148 -17.00 14.40 16.67
CA TRP A 148 -16.04 13.46 17.25
C TRP A 148 -16.26 12.03 16.75
N ARG A 149 -17.51 11.57 16.76
CA ARG A 149 -17.88 10.24 16.27
C ARG A 149 -17.56 10.08 14.78
N ARG A 150 -17.89 11.07 13.94
CA ARG A 150 -17.57 11.05 12.50
C ARG A 150 -16.06 10.99 12.25
N THR A 151 -15.30 11.74 13.04
CA THR A 151 -13.83 11.73 12.97
C THR A 151 -13.25 10.38 13.40
N MET A 152 -13.69 9.79 14.51
CA MET A 152 -13.23 8.47 14.96
C MET A 152 -13.66 7.35 14.01
N LEU A 153 -14.84 7.46 13.41
CA LEU A 153 -15.29 6.58 12.34
C LEU A 153 -14.35 6.64 11.13
N LEU A 154 -13.93 7.84 10.72
CA LEU A 154 -12.97 8.02 9.64
C LEU A 154 -11.60 7.42 9.97
N VAL A 155 -11.07 7.68 11.17
CA VAL A 155 -9.80 7.07 11.61
C VAL A 155 -9.90 5.55 11.65
N LEU A 156 -10.99 4.99 12.19
CA LEU A 156 -11.19 3.55 12.28
C LEU A 156 -11.34 2.90 10.90
N ALA A 157 -12.11 3.50 10.00
CA ALA A 157 -12.26 3.02 8.63
C ALA A 157 -10.91 2.98 7.90
N ILE A 158 -10.12 4.06 8.01
CA ILE A 158 -8.78 4.11 7.41
C ILE A 158 -7.83 3.14 8.12
N THR A 159 -8.00 2.90 9.42
CA THR A 159 -7.19 1.88 10.12
C THR A 159 -7.44 0.49 9.59
N LEU A 160 -8.71 0.11 9.36
CA LEU A 160 -9.03 -1.18 8.76
C LEU A 160 -8.56 -1.27 7.31
N HIS A 161 -8.49 -0.13 6.61
CA HIS A 161 -7.97 -0.07 5.26
C HIS A 161 -6.48 -0.39 5.15
N ASN A 162 -5.70 0.05 6.14
CA ASN A 162 -4.25 -0.19 6.19
C ASN A 162 -3.87 -1.65 6.43
N ILE A 163 -4.83 -2.51 6.86
CA ILE A 163 -4.57 -3.94 7.03
C ILE A 163 -4.30 -4.63 5.68
N PRO A 164 -5.18 -4.52 4.65
CA PRO A 164 -4.91 -4.98 3.29
C PRO A 164 -3.57 -4.51 2.71
N GLU A 165 -3.18 -3.25 2.95
CA GLU A 165 -1.93 -2.69 2.43
C GLU A 165 -0.71 -3.32 3.07
N GLY A 166 -0.70 -3.42 4.40
CA GLY A 166 0.34 -4.14 5.12
C GLY A 166 0.42 -5.60 4.67
N LEU A 167 -0.73 -6.29 4.56
CA LEU A 167 -0.77 -7.67 4.04
C LEU A 167 -0.22 -7.76 2.62
N ALA A 168 -0.53 -6.83 1.73
CA ALA A 168 -0.02 -6.80 0.36
C ALA A 168 1.52 -6.70 0.32
N VAL A 169 2.12 -5.77 1.08
CA VAL A 169 3.57 -5.66 1.23
C VAL A 169 4.16 -6.95 1.79
N GLY A 170 3.55 -7.50 2.85
CA GLY A 170 3.99 -8.73 3.49
C GLY A 170 4.00 -9.94 2.57
N VAL A 171 2.87 -10.17 1.89
CA VAL A 171 2.70 -11.28 0.94
C VAL A 171 3.67 -11.13 -0.24
N ALA A 172 3.87 -9.92 -0.77
CA ALA A 172 4.80 -9.70 -1.88
C ALA A 172 6.25 -10.03 -1.49
N PHE A 173 6.75 -9.55 -0.36
CA PHE A 173 8.10 -9.90 0.12
C PHE A 173 8.21 -11.37 0.55
N GLY A 174 7.14 -11.96 1.09
CA GLY A 174 7.06 -13.39 1.38
C GLY A 174 7.12 -14.25 0.11
N ALA A 175 6.55 -13.78 -0.99
CA ALA A 175 6.57 -14.46 -2.29
C ALA A 175 7.98 -14.62 -2.86
N VAL A 176 8.79 -13.56 -2.74
CA VAL A 176 10.21 -13.55 -3.15
C VAL A 176 11.00 -14.69 -2.47
N ALA A 177 10.63 -15.07 -1.24
CA ALA A 177 11.30 -16.15 -0.51
C ALA A 177 11.07 -17.53 -1.12
N CYS A 178 9.89 -17.74 -1.69
CA CYS A 178 9.42 -19.06 -2.07
C CYS A 178 9.64 -19.35 -3.56
N ASP A 179 9.56 -18.32 -4.41
CA ASP A 179 9.89 -18.43 -5.83
C ASP A 179 10.52 -17.13 -6.36
N PRO A 180 11.86 -17.01 -6.30
CA PRO A 180 12.58 -15.85 -6.81
C PRO A 180 12.42 -15.61 -8.32
N GLY A 181 11.90 -16.59 -9.07
CA GLY A 181 11.79 -16.55 -10.54
C GLY A 181 10.50 -15.94 -11.06
N THR A 182 9.41 -15.98 -10.30
CA THR A 182 8.08 -15.45 -10.70
C THR A 182 7.71 -14.14 -10.00
N ALA A 183 8.13 -13.95 -8.74
CA ALA A 183 7.96 -12.70 -7.99
C ALA A 183 9.34 -12.12 -7.66
N GLY A 184 9.90 -11.36 -8.60
CA GLY A 184 11.21 -10.74 -8.43
C GLY A 184 11.21 -9.77 -7.22
N PRO A 185 12.36 -9.60 -6.52
CA PRO A 185 12.50 -8.63 -5.44
C PRO A 185 12.10 -7.20 -5.85
N GLY A 186 12.29 -6.89 -7.13
CA GLY A 186 11.94 -5.60 -7.72
C GLY A 186 10.43 -5.34 -7.74
N ALA A 187 9.59 -6.34 -8.02
CA ALA A 187 8.13 -6.20 -7.96
C ALA A 187 7.63 -5.92 -6.53
N ALA A 188 8.20 -6.60 -5.52
CA ALA A 188 7.87 -6.35 -4.11
C ALA A 188 8.30 -4.94 -3.67
N VAL A 189 9.46 -4.47 -4.13
CA VAL A 189 9.92 -3.10 -3.90
C VAL A 189 9.03 -2.08 -4.63
N ALA A 190 8.62 -2.36 -5.87
CA ALA A 190 7.71 -1.51 -6.64
C ALA A 190 6.37 -1.32 -5.91
N LEU A 191 5.80 -2.41 -5.40
CA LEU A 191 4.57 -2.39 -4.61
C LEU A 191 4.76 -1.58 -3.33
N ALA A 192 5.84 -1.78 -2.58
CA ALA A 192 6.12 -1.02 -1.37
C ALA A 192 6.30 0.48 -1.64
N ILE A 193 6.97 0.86 -2.74
CA ILE A 193 7.08 2.27 -3.15
C ILE A 193 5.71 2.82 -3.55
N GLY A 194 4.92 2.08 -4.33
CA GLY A 194 3.57 2.47 -4.71
C GLY A 194 2.68 2.74 -3.49
N ILE A 195 2.62 1.79 -2.57
CA ILE A 195 1.89 1.94 -1.29
C ILE A 195 2.46 3.13 -0.50
N GLY A 196 3.78 3.27 -0.39
CA GLY A 196 4.37 4.43 0.28
C GLY A 196 3.95 5.78 -0.33
N LEU A 197 3.90 5.88 -1.66
CA LEU A 197 3.49 7.11 -2.34
C LEU A 197 2.03 7.48 -2.07
N GLN A 198 1.14 6.50 -2.00
CA GLN A 198 -0.28 6.73 -1.76
C GLN A 198 -0.62 6.94 -0.27
N ASN A 199 0.18 6.37 0.63
CA ASN A 199 0.09 6.57 2.08
C ASN A 199 0.26 8.03 2.52
N PHE A 200 1.06 8.82 1.78
CA PHE A 200 1.23 10.24 2.07
C PHE A 200 -0.09 11.04 1.93
N PRO A 201 -0.81 10.97 0.78
CA PRO A 201 -2.20 11.38 0.68
C PRO A 201 -3.11 10.95 1.81
N GLU A 202 -3.05 9.67 2.21
CA GLU A 202 -3.94 9.13 3.24
C GLU A 202 -3.68 9.75 4.61
N GLY A 203 -2.41 9.84 5.03
CA GLY A 203 -2.03 10.46 6.28
C GLY A 203 -2.48 11.92 6.36
N ALA A 204 -2.38 12.65 5.23
CA ALA A 204 -2.91 14.00 5.12
C ALA A 204 -4.45 14.03 5.19
N ALA A 205 -5.13 13.06 4.59
CA ALA A 205 -6.59 12.94 4.60
C ALA A 205 -7.17 12.59 5.97
N VAL A 206 -6.42 11.92 6.84
CA VAL A 206 -6.80 11.73 8.24
C VAL A 206 -6.51 12.98 9.07
N ALA A 207 -5.29 13.50 8.99
CA ALA A 207 -4.79 14.50 9.93
C ALA A 207 -5.30 15.92 9.64
N MET A 208 -5.46 16.29 8.36
CA MET A 208 -5.86 17.65 7.99
C MET A 208 -7.30 17.97 8.37
N PRO A 209 -8.32 17.10 8.18
CA PRO A 209 -9.66 17.35 8.69
C PRO A 209 -9.68 17.56 10.20
N LEU A 210 -9.01 16.68 10.96
CA LEU A 210 -8.81 16.82 12.42
C LEU A 210 -8.28 18.21 12.79
N ARG A 211 -7.24 18.66 12.08
CA ARG A 211 -6.62 19.97 12.30
C ARG A 211 -7.57 21.12 11.97
N ARG A 212 -8.42 20.98 10.95
CA ARG A 212 -9.41 21.99 10.53
C ARG A 212 -10.52 22.18 11.55
N VAL A 213 -10.99 21.10 12.21
CA VAL A 213 -12.01 21.16 13.28
C VAL A 213 -11.47 21.65 14.63
N GLY A 214 -10.20 22.08 14.68
CA GLY A 214 -9.64 22.81 15.83
C GLY A 214 -8.73 21.98 16.74
N TRP A 215 -8.46 20.71 16.41
CA TRP A 215 -7.56 19.90 17.22
C TRP A 215 -6.12 20.43 17.22
N PRO A 216 -5.36 20.23 18.32
CA PRO A 216 -3.97 20.66 18.40
C PRO A 216 -3.10 19.82 17.46
N ARG A 217 -2.03 20.44 16.92
CA ARG A 217 -1.15 19.86 15.87
C ARG A 217 -0.70 18.44 16.19
N PHE A 218 -0.19 18.25 17.40
CA PHE A 218 0.35 16.96 17.86
C PHE A 218 -0.74 15.88 17.94
N ARG A 219 -1.95 16.23 18.39
CA ARG A 219 -3.07 15.28 18.43
C ARG A 219 -3.55 14.92 17.03
N SER A 220 -3.66 15.88 16.12
CA SER A 220 -4.00 15.59 14.72
C SER A 220 -2.96 14.69 14.04
N PHE A 221 -1.68 14.93 14.29
CA PHE A 221 -0.58 14.12 13.79
C PHE A 221 -0.63 12.69 14.35
N TRP A 222 -0.80 12.52 15.66
CA TRP A 222 -0.87 11.21 16.30
C TRP A 222 -1.97 10.34 15.72
N TYR A 223 -3.19 10.86 15.61
CA TYR A 223 -4.28 10.09 15.02
C TYR A 223 -4.07 9.83 13.52
N GLY A 224 -3.42 10.75 12.81
CA GLY A 224 -3.07 10.58 11.39
C GLY A 224 -2.05 9.48 11.13
N GLN A 225 -1.01 9.36 11.94
CA GLN A 225 -0.01 8.30 11.75
C GLN A 225 -0.44 6.98 12.43
N LEU A 226 -1.22 7.05 13.52
CA LEU A 226 -1.68 5.83 14.22
C LEU A 226 -2.71 5.06 13.41
N SER A 227 -3.41 5.69 12.46
CA SER A 227 -4.29 4.96 11.55
C SER A 227 -3.55 3.91 10.73
N ALA A 228 -2.25 4.11 10.47
CA ALA A 228 -1.42 3.21 9.67
C ALA A 228 -0.49 2.31 10.51
N VAL A 229 -0.56 2.37 11.84
CA VAL A 229 0.33 1.55 12.70
C VAL A 229 0.08 0.04 12.56
N VAL A 230 -1.05 -0.34 11.97
CA VAL A 230 -1.39 -1.73 11.67
C VAL A 230 -0.62 -2.30 10.48
N GLU A 231 -0.10 -1.45 9.57
CA GLU A 231 0.60 -1.91 8.36
C GLU A 231 1.81 -2.80 8.69
N PRO A 232 2.73 -2.41 9.62
CA PRO A 232 3.90 -3.24 9.90
C PRO A 232 3.54 -4.58 10.54
N VAL A 233 2.49 -4.60 11.37
CA VAL A 233 1.97 -5.83 11.97
C VAL A 233 1.40 -6.75 10.89
N ALA A 234 0.55 -6.20 10.02
CA ALA A 234 -0.06 -6.91 8.92
C ALA A 234 0.99 -7.43 7.92
N ALA A 235 2.04 -6.67 7.62
CA ALA A 235 3.13 -7.09 6.74
C ALA A 235 3.93 -8.27 7.30
N VAL A 236 4.25 -8.25 8.59
CA VAL A 236 4.92 -9.39 9.23
C VAL A 236 4.03 -10.63 9.19
N VAL A 237 2.74 -10.49 9.48
CA VAL A 237 1.77 -11.60 9.41
C VAL A 237 1.65 -12.15 7.99
N GLY A 238 1.54 -11.27 6.98
CA GLY A 238 1.46 -11.66 5.57
C GLY A 238 2.70 -12.41 5.10
N ALA A 239 3.89 -11.89 5.40
CA ALA A 239 5.16 -12.54 5.04
C ALA A 239 5.33 -13.90 5.74
N ALA A 240 4.97 -13.99 7.02
CA ALA A 240 5.05 -15.23 7.79
C ALA A 240 4.06 -16.30 7.27
N ALA A 241 2.83 -15.92 6.93
CA ALA A 241 1.81 -16.84 6.42
C ALA A 241 2.24 -17.50 5.10
N VAL A 242 2.90 -16.72 4.25
CA VAL A 242 3.29 -17.13 2.91
C VAL A 242 4.57 -17.97 2.89
N THR A 243 5.56 -17.60 3.70
CA THR A 243 6.84 -18.34 3.79
C THR A 243 6.67 -19.75 4.35
N VAL A 244 5.59 -20.00 5.11
CA VAL A 244 5.29 -21.31 5.70
C VAL A 244 4.40 -22.17 4.78
N CYS A 245 3.69 -21.59 3.81
CA CYS A 245 2.65 -22.30 3.06
C CYS A 245 2.63 -21.94 1.57
N PHE A 246 3.59 -22.44 0.78
CA PHE A 246 3.66 -22.17 -0.66
C PHE A 246 2.34 -22.39 -1.43
N PRO A 247 1.54 -23.46 -1.19
CA PRO A 247 0.26 -23.65 -1.88
C PRO A 247 -0.80 -22.57 -1.61
N ILE A 248 -0.67 -21.79 -0.53
CA ILE A 248 -1.62 -20.71 -0.21
C ILE A 248 -1.29 -19.40 -0.93
N MET A 249 -0.09 -19.28 -1.50
CA MET A 249 0.44 -18.06 -2.12
C MET A 249 -0.52 -17.38 -3.11
N PRO A 250 -1.04 -18.06 -4.16
CA PRO A 250 -1.93 -17.42 -5.12
C PRO A 250 -3.24 -16.95 -4.46
N TYR A 251 -3.74 -17.69 -3.47
CA TYR A 251 -4.91 -17.28 -2.69
C TYR A 251 -4.62 -16.04 -1.84
N ALA A 252 -3.43 -15.96 -1.22
CA ALA A 252 -3.04 -14.84 -0.36
C ALA A 252 -2.82 -13.55 -1.14
N LEU A 253 -2.13 -13.61 -2.29
CA LEU A 253 -1.95 -12.48 -3.20
C LEU A 253 -3.31 -11.96 -3.72
N ALA A 254 -4.16 -12.88 -4.19
CA ALA A 254 -5.48 -12.51 -4.66
C ALA A 254 -6.38 -12.00 -3.54
N PHE A 255 -6.27 -12.54 -2.31
CA PHE A 255 -6.96 -12.02 -1.13
C PHE A 255 -6.58 -10.57 -0.85
N ALA A 256 -5.29 -10.24 -0.86
CA ALA A 256 -4.83 -8.86 -0.70
C ALA A 256 -5.38 -7.95 -1.80
N ALA A 257 -5.36 -8.40 -3.07
CA ALA A 257 -5.93 -7.67 -4.19
C ALA A 257 -7.44 -7.41 -4.03
N GLY A 258 -8.21 -8.44 -3.69
CA GLY A 258 -9.66 -8.32 -3.53
C GLY A 258 -10.06 -7.41 -2.37
N ALA A 259 -9.32 -7.49 -1.25
CA ALA A 259 -9.49 -6.60 -0.12
C ALA A 259 -9.20 -5.14 -0.51
N MET A 260 -8.09 -4.88 -1.22
CA MET A 260 -7.70 -3.54 -1.65
C MET A 260 -8.70 -2.95 -2.66
N ILE A 261 -9.14 -3.72 -3.67
CA ILE A 261 -10.17 -3.29 -4.63
C ILE A 261 -11.49 -2.94 -3.94
N TYR A 262 -11.92 -3.74 -2.96
CA TYR A 262 -13.14 -3.44 -2.21
C TYR A 262 -13.06 -2.05 -1.58
N VAL A 263 -11.96 -1.72 -0.90
CA VAL A 263 -11.86 -0.42 -0.23
C VAL A 263 -11.76 0.75 -1.21
N VAL A 264 -11.07 0.57 -2.34
CA VAL A 264 -11.02 1.61 -3.38
C VAL A 264 -12.42 1.97 -3.86
N ILE A 265 -13.24 0.95 -4.15
CA ILE A 265 -14.60 1.14 -4.69
C ILE A 265 -15.56 1.65 -3.60
N ALA A 266 -15.50 1.07 -2.41
CA ALA A 266 -16.44 1.36 -1.33
C ALA A 266 -16.17 2.70 -0.63
N ALA A 267 -14.90 3.12 -0.54
CA ALA A 267 -14.49 4.26 0.29
C ALA A 267 -13.69 5.33 -0.47
N VAL A 268 -12.56 4.97 -1.09
CA VAL A 268 -11.58 5.97 -1.59
C VAL A 268 -12.12 6.76 -2.78
N ILE A 269 -12.66 6.09 -3.80
CA ILE A 269 -13.25 6.76 -4.96
C ILE A 269 -14.44 7.64 -4.54
N PRO A 270 -15.43 7.14 -3.76
CA PRO A 270 -16.50 7.99 -3.25
C PRO A 270 -16.01 9.21 -2.47
N GLU A 271 -15.10 9.05 -1.50
CA GLU A 271 -14.60 10.16 -0.67
C GLU A 271 -13.88 11.23 -1.50
N SER A 272 -13.08 10.84 -2.49
CA SER A 272 -12.40 11.79 -3.38
C SER A 272 -13.36 12.68 -4.18
N ARG A 273 -14.62 12.25 -4.38
CA ARG A 273 -15.61 12.94 -5.21
C ARG A 273 -16.69 13.67 -4.40
N GLN A 274 -16.83 13.37 -3.11
CA GLN A 274 -17.93 13.87 -2.26
C GLN A 274 -18.04 15.40 -2.21
N ARG A 275 -16.96 16.15 -2.45
CA ARG A 275 -16.92 17.61 -2.29
C ARG A 275 -16.93 18.40 -3.60
N GLY A 276 -17.37 17.75 -4.69
CA GLY A 276 -17.63 18.40 -5.98
C GLY A 276 -16.40 18.59 -6.88
N ASN A 277 -15.23 18.08 -6.48
CA ASN A 277 -13.98 18.20 -7.26
C ASN A 277 -13.70 16.97 -8.15
N THR A 278 -14.75 16.36 -8.69
CA THR A 278 -14.69 15.08 -9.43
C THR A 278 -13.65 15.05 -10.54
N ASN A 279 -13.50 16.13 -11.31
CA ASN A 279 -12.52 16.18 -12.41
C ASN A 279 -11.08 16.10 -11.89
N VAL A 280 -10.77 16.82 -10.82
CA VAL A 280 -9.42 16.84 -10.24
C VAL A 280 -9.11 15.50 -9.57
N ALA A 281 -10.07 14.93 -8.84
CA ALA A 281 -9.94 13.58 -8.28
C ALA A 281 -9.72 12.52 -9.36
N THR A 282 -10.43 12.63 -10.51
CA THR A 282 -10.26 11.71 -11.65
C THR A 282 -8.89 11.84 -12.29
N LEU A 283 -8.38 13.07 -12.49
CA LEU A 283 -7.01 13.28 -12.98
C LEU A 283 -5.97 12.76 -11.99
N GLY A 284 -6.21 12.93 -10.68
CA GLY A 284 -5.40 12.34 -9.63
C GLY A 284 -5.33 10.81 -9.78
N ALA A 285 -6.48 10.15 -9.94
CA ALA A 285 -6.56 8.70 -10.12
C ALA A 285 -5.83 8.21 -11.38
N ILE A 286 -6.00 8.92 -12.51
CA ILE A 286 -5.26 8.59 -13.73
C ILE A 286 -3.75 8.72 -13.51
N LEU A 287 -3.31 9.80 -12.85
CA LEU A 287 -1.90 10.01 -12.55
C LEU A 287 -1.35 8.92 -11.62
N GLY A 288 -2.06 8.59 -10.54
CA GLY A 288 -1.66 7.54 -9.60
C GLY A 288 -1.56 6.17 -10.26
N PHE A 289 -2.52 5.85 -11.12
CA PHE A 289 -2.50 4.63 -11.91
C PHE A 289 -1.29 4.56 -12.85
N ILE A 290 -0.99 5.66 -13.57
CA ILE A 290 0.18 5.74 -14.45
C ILE A 290 1.48 5.60 -13.65
N VAL A 291 1.60 6.28 -12.52
CA VAL A 291 2.80 6.19 -11.66
C VAL A 291 3.01 4.77 -11.20
N MET A 292 1.96 4.10 -10.71
CA MET A 292 2.08 2.71 -10.27
C MET A 292 2.38 1.76 -11.42
N LEU A 293 1.79 1.96 -12.60
CA LEU A 293 2.13 1.20 -13.81
C LEU A 293 3.61 1.35 -14.18
N ILE A 294 4.14 2.57 -14.13
CA ILE A 294 5.56 2.83 -14.40
C ILE A 294 6.44 2.14 -13.36
N LEU A 295 6.08 2.23 -12.07
CA LEU A 295 6.83 1.58 -11.01
C LEU A 295 6.87 0.06 -11.21
N ASP A 296 5.72 -0.54 -11.51
CA ASP A 296 5.62 -1.98 -11.73
C ASP A 296 6.44 -2.40 -12.96
N VAL A 297 6.24 -1.79 -14.13
CA VAL A 297 6.95 -2.16 -15.36
C VAL A 297 8.45 -1.86 -15.31
N ALA A 298 8.88 -0.81 -14.60
CA ALA A 298 10.29 -0.42 -14.55
C ALA A 298 11.10 -1.21 -13.50
N LEU A 299 10.44 -1.80 -12.51
CA LEU A 299 11.10 -2.45 -11.37
C LEU A 299 10.79 -3.95 -11.24
N ALA A 300 9.68 -4.46 -11.78
CA ALA A 300 9.34 -5.89 -11.77
C ALA A 300 10.22 -6.67 -12.77
#